data_AF-A0A9E0VFJ5-F1
#
_entry.id   AF-A0A9E0VFJ5-F1
#
_cell.length_a   1.000
_cell.length_b   1.000
_cell.length_c   1.000
_cell.angle_alpha   90.00
_cell.angle_beta   90.00
_cell.angle_gamma   90.00
#
_symmetry.space_group_name_H-M   'P 1'
#
loop_
_entity.id
_entity.type
_entity.pdbx_description
1 polymer ?
#
loop_
_entity_poly.entity_id
_entity_poly.type
_entity_poly.pdbx_seq_one_letter_code
_entity_poly.pdbx_strand_id
1 'polypeptide(L)'
;MRKMRLTALLAVLLLLLGCGAGDSKLDVRAGGKTLPFSLKSSGIYNAVKTFTETKDGQTNVAKASSIYIVLGNYDIDTSSGMISMEKPVTAADQVRISIQLIGQEGTDDKTGLKTGTYPAKADKFGKIDYVNVAYFADGKESKNIFDIAKAAGEVRITSVSAEAVSGEIDLTEGDKSIKGSFTAKLPVKK
;
A
#
# COMPACT_ATOMS: atom_id res chain seq x y z
N MET A 1 -54.08 -40.75 -12.16
CA MET A 1 -53.03 -40.60 -11.13
C MET A 1 -51.91 -39.71 -11.67
N ARG A 2 -51.63 -38.62 -10.94
CA ARG A 2 -50.49 -37.68 -11.00
C ARG A 2 -49.72 -37.52 -12.32
N LYS A 3 -49.90 -36.37 -12.98
CA LYS A 3 -48.86 -35.76 -13.83
C LYS A 3 -48.30 -34.54 -13.09
N MET A 4 -47.06 -34.69 -12.61
CA MET A 4 -46.26 -33.69 -11.89
C MET A 4 -46.06 -32.44 -12.77
N ARG A 5 -46.41 -31.27 -12.23
CA ARG A 5 -45.98 -29.98 -12.79
C ARG A 5 -44.62 -29.65 -12.17
N LEU A 6 -43.57 -29.73 -12.99
CA LEU A 6 -42.21 -29.34 -12.64
C LEU A 6 -42.07 -27.84 -12.93
N THR A 7 -42.33 -27.00 -11.92
CA THR A 7 -42.09 -25.56 -12.02
C THR A 7 -40.59 -25.33 -11.80
N ALA A 8 -39.85 -25.10 -12.87
CA ALA A 8 -38.43 -24.75 -12.80
C ALA A 8 -38.28 -23.33 -12.22
N LEU A 9 -37.69 -23.27 -11.04
CA LEU A 9 -37.30 -22.05 -10.33
C LEU A 9 -36.05 -21.48 -11.02
N LEU A 10 -36.20 -20.46 -11.87
CA LEU A 10 -35.06 -19.74 -12.43
C LEU A 10 -34.79 -18.51 -11.56
N ALA A 11 -33.91 -18.69 -10.58
CA ALA A 11 -33.35 -17.61 -9.79
C ALA A 11 -32.47 -16.73 -10.70
N VAL A 12 -32.98 -15.56 -11.07
CA VAL A 12 -32.19 -14.53 -11.75
C VAL A 12 -31.18 -13.99 -10.73
N LEU A 13 -29.90 -14.23 -11.01
CA LEU A 13 -28.76 -13.65 -10.30
C LEU A 13 -28.94 -12.13 -10.20
N LEU A 14 -29.10 -11.63 -8.97
CA LEU A 14 -28.79 -10.26 -8.63
C LEU A 14 -27.29 -10.05 -8.87
N LEU A 15 -26.95 -9.42 -9.98
CA LEU A 15 -25.70 -8.67 -10.14
C LEU A 15 -25.74 -7.55 -9.10
N LEU A 16 -25.32 -7.86 -7.88
CA LEU A 16 -24.81 -6.88 -6.94
C LEU A 16 -23.54 -6.30 -7.59
N LEU A 17 -23.71 -5.27 -8.40
CA LEU A 17 -22.76 -4.18 -8.53
C LEU A 17 -22.66 -3.51 -7.16
N GLY A 18 -22.10 -4.24 -6.20
CA GLY A 18 -21.59 -3.67 -4.98
C GLY A 18 -20.46 -2.76 -5.42
N CYS A 19 -20.73 -1.46 -5.42
CA CYS A 19 -19.71 -0.43 -5.22
C CYS A 19 -19.14 -0.65 -3.81
N GLY A 20 -18.42 -1.76 -3.64
CA GLY A 20 -17.75 -2.12 -2.42
C GLY A 20 -16.45 -1.35 -2.42
N ALA A 21 -16.42 -0.23 -1.71
CA ALA A 21 -15.18 0.21 -1.11
C ALA A 21 -14.64 -0.99 -0.33
N GLY A 22 -13.66 -1.70 -0.89
CA GLY A 22 -13.17 -2.95 -0.33
C GLY A 22 -12.64 -2.67 1.08
N ASP A 23 -13.29 -3.26 2.08
CA ASP A 23 -12.88 -3.13 3.48
C ASP A 23 -11.42 -3.53 3.61
N SER A 24 -10.60 -2.57 4.03
CA SER A 24 -9.18 -2.79 4.28
C SER A 24 -9.04 -3.49 5.62
N LYS A 25 -8.36 -4.63 5.63
CA LYS A 25 -8.10 -5.41 6.83
C LYS A 25 -6.61 -5.67 6.91
N LEU A 26 -5.95 -4.97 7.83
CA LEU A 26 -4.51 -5.09 8.06
C LEU A 26 -4.26 -5.50 9.51
N ASP A 27 -3.56 -6.61 9.68
CA ASP A 27 -2.97 -7.02 10.94
C ASP A 27 -1.57 -6.38 11.03
N VAL A 28 -1.41 -5.44 11.97
CA VAL A 28 -0.20 -4.63 12.10
C VAL A 28 0.51 -4.94 13.42
N ARG A 29 1.78 -5.33 13.35
CA ARG A 29 2.67 -5.49 14.51
C ARG A 29 3.90 -4.61 14.36
N ALA A 30 4.16 -3.79 15.37
CA ALA A 30 5.32 -2.92 15.45
C ALA A 30 5.63 -2.55 16.91
N GLY A 31 6.91 -2.34 17.23
CA GLY A 31 7.35 -2.02 18.58
C GLY A 31 6.92 -3.04 19.64
N GLY A 32 7.01 -4.34 19.31
CA GLY A 32 6.66 -5.43 20.22
C GLY A 32 5.16 -5.59 20.53
N LYS A 33 4.25 -4.88 19.83
CA LYS A 33 2.80 -4.97 20.07
C LYS A 33 1.99 -5.07 18.77
N THR A 34 0.78 -5.60 18.90
CA THR A 34 -0.25 -5.48 17.86
C THR A 34 -0.87 -4.09 17.93
N LEU A 35 -0.96 -3.42 16.80
CA LEU A 35 -1.59 -2.10 16.68
C LEU A 35 -2.99 -2.25 16.08
N PRO A 36 -4.03 -1.67 16.70
CA PRO A 36 -5.34 -1.65 16.08
C PRO A 36 -5.31 -0.77 14.83
N PHE A 37 -5.72 -1.34 13.70
CA PHE A 37 -5.75 -0.61 12.43
C PHE A 37 -7.07 -0.84 11.71
N SER A 38 -7.80 0.25 11.47
CA SER A 38 -8.95 0.30 10.58
C SER A 38 -8.75 1.48 9.65
N LEU A 39 -8.63 1.22 8.35
CA LEU A 39 -8.34 2.29 7.38
C LEU A 39 -9.43 3.36 7.42
N LYS A 40 -9.04 4.61 7.66
CA LYS A 40 -9.93 5.78 7.60
C LYS A 40 -9.64 6.64 6.38
N SER A 41 -8.36 6.88 6.11
CA SER A 41 -7.92 7.67 4.98
C SER A 41 -6.62 7.12 4.40
N SER A 42 -6.33 7.53 3.17
CA SER A 42 -5.12 7.16 2.47
C SER A 42 -4.68 8.27 1.55
N GLY A 43 -3.42 8.25 1.16
CA GLY A 43 -2.90 9.09 0.10
C GLY A 43 -1.89 8.33 -0.75
N ILE A 44 -1.76 8.75 -2.01
CA ILE A 44 -0.75 8.23 -2.92
C ILE A 44 0.02 9.41 -3.51
N TYR A 45 1.34 9.27 -3.55
CA TYR A 45 2.24 10.23 -4.17
C TYR A 45 3.21 9.53 -5.11
N ASN A 46 3.32 10.05 -6.32
CA ASN A 46 4.22 9.55 -7.35
C ASN A 46 5.43 10.48 -7.46
N ALA A 47 6.61 9.88 -7.56
CA ALA A 47 7.88 10.55 -7.79
C ALA A 47 8.73 9.74 -8.76
N VAL A 48 9.89 10.28 -9.13
CA VAL A 48 10.93 9.58 -9.88
C VAL A 48 12.10 9.29 -8.95
N LYS A 49 12.56 8.04 -8.91
CA LYS A 49 13.82 7.66 -8.28
C LYS A 49 14.89 7.44 -9.35
N THR A 50 16.04 8.07 -9.16
CA THR A 50 17.21 7.91 -10.03
C THR A 50 18.22 7.01 -9.33
N PHE A 51 18.72 6.01 -10.05
CA PHE A 51 19.78 5.12 -9.61
C PHE A 51 21.03 5.43 -10.42
N THR A 52 22.10 5.82 -9.75
CA THR A 52 23.39 6.12 -10.38
C THR A 52 24.41 5.12 -9.90
N GLU A 53 25.04 4.42 -10.83
CA GLU A 53 26.12 3.48 -10.55
C GLU A 53 27.32 3.78 -11.43
N THR A 54 28.49 3.86 -10.80
CA THR A 54 29.76 3.95 -11.50
C THR A 54 30.50 2.63 -11.34
N LYS A 55 30.76 1.96 -12.46
CA LYS A 55 31.54 0.72 -12.52
C LYS A 55 32.58 0.83 -13.62
N ASP A 56 33.83 0.51 -13.30
CA ASP A 56 34.96 0.54 -14.25
C ASP A 56 35.12 1.89 -14.98
N GLY A 57 34.83 3.00 -14.28
CA GLY A 57 34.90 4.36 -14.83
C GLY A 57 33.71 4.77 -15.71
N GLN A 58 32.74 3.88 -15.94
CA GLN A 58 31.50 4.18 -16.66
C GLN A 58 30.36 4.45 -15.67
N THR A 59 29.66 5.57 -15.85
CA THR A 59 28.48 5.94 -15.05
C THR A 59 27.21 5.59 -15.81
N ASN A 60 26.40 4.72 -15.23
CA ASN A 60 25.06 4.39 -15.70
C ASN A 60 24.02 5.08 -14.83
N VAL A 61 23.03 5.69 -15.47
CA VAL A 61 21.90 6.36 -14.81
C VAL A 61 20.62 5.69 -15.27
N ALA A 62 19.92 5.07 -14.33
CA ALA A 62 18.62 4.48 -14.55
C ALA A 62 17.56 5.25 -13.75
N LYS A 63 16.33 5.28 -14.26
CA LYS A 63 15.19 5.91 -13.59
C LYS A 63 14.07 4.90 -13.43
N ALA A 64 13.30 5.03 -12.36
CA ALA A 64 12.06 4.31 -12.17
C ALA A 64 11.06 5.20 -11.43
N SER A 65 9.78 4.87 -11.55
CA SER A 65 8.73 5.44 -10.73
C SER A 65 8.93 5.03 -9.27
N SER A 66 8.62 5.96 -8.38
CA SER A 66 8.62 5.75 -6.93
C SER A 66 7.24 6.12 -6.41
N ILE A 67 6.46 5.12 -6.04
CA ILE A 67 5.09 5.28 -5.61
C ILE A 67 5.04 5.10 -4.11
N TYR A 68 4.54 6.12 -3.42
CA TYR A 68 4.29 6.06 -2.00
C TYR A 68 2.81 5.91 -1.75
N ILE A 69 2.45 4.93 -0.93
CA ILE A 69 1.10 4.65 -0.48
C ILE A 69 1.11 4.87 1.02
N VAL A 70 0.28 5.79 1.49
CA VAL A 70 0.13 6.12 2.90
C VAL A 70 -1.27 5.73 3.33
N LEU A 71 -1.36 4.93 4.39
CA LEU A 71 -2.60 4.43 4.97
C LEU A 71 -2.71 4.90 6.41
N GLY A 72 -3.84 5.45 6.81
CA GLY A 72 -4.04 5.95 8.17
C GLY A 72 -5.38 5.54 8.73
N ASN A 73 -5.42 5.23 10.03
CA ASN A 73 -6.66 5.08 10.78
C ASN A 73 -7.23 6.42 11.30
N TYR A 74 -6.67 7.54 10.82
CA TYR A 74 -7.07 8.91 11.07
C TYR A 74 -7.12 9.67 9.74
N ASP A 75 -7.50 10.95 9.75
CA ASP A 75 -7.55 11.77 8.53
C ASP A 75 -6.14 12.24 8.14
N ILE A 76 -5.65 11.75 7.00
CA ILE A 76 -4.38 12.15 6.39
C ILE A 76 -4.64 13.35 5.50
N ASP A 77 -3.85 14.40 5.71
CA ASP A 77 -3.81 15.55 4.81
C ASP A 77 -3.04 15.19 3.54
N THR A 78 -3.72 15.18 2.40
CA THR A 78 -3.11 14.90 1.08
C THR A 78 -2.92 16.17 0.24
N SER A 79 -3.12 17.36 0.81
CA SER A 79 -3.14 18.63 0.07
C SER A 79 -1.79 19.03 -0.51
N SER A 80 -0.68 18.63 0.13
CA SER A 80 0.67 19.06 -0.22
C SER A 80 1.58 17.86 -0.55
N GLY A 81 1.01 16.81 -1.13
CA GLY A 81 1.73 15.59 -1.49
C GLY A 81 2.38 14.92 -0.28
N MET A 82 3.63 14.44 -0.43
CA MET A 82 4.33 13.70 0.62
C MET A 82 4.42 14.43 1.96
N ILE A 83 4.70 15.73 1.92
CA ILE A 83 4.96 16.54 3.11
C ILE A 83 3.76 16.52 4.04
N SER A 84 2.55 16.64 3.49
CA SER A 84 1.33 16.60 4.30
C SER A 84 0.99 15.20 4.77
N MET A 85 1.28 14.18 3.97
CA MET A 85 0.97 12.78 4.31
C MET A 85 1.84 12.22 5.43
N GLU A 86 3.08 12.70 5.57
CA GLU A 86 4.01 12.28 6.62
C GLU A 86 4.02 13.17 7.88
N LYS A 87 3.05 14.09 8.03
CA LYS A 87 2.87 14.88 9.26
C LYS A 87 2.79 13.96 10.50
N PRO A 88 3.48 14.25 11.61
CA PRO A 88 3.55 13.34 12.75
C PRO A 88 2.18 12.86 13.24
N VAL A 89 2.10 11.61 13.68
CA VAL A 89 0.94 11.15 14.47
C VAL A 89 0.98 11.82 15.85
N THR A 90 -0.19 12.25 16.35
CA THR A 90 -0.28 13.12 17.53
C THR A 90 -1.22 12.60 18.63
N ALA A 91 -1.90 11.47 18.43
CA ALA A 91 -2.82 10.90 19.41
C ALA A 91 -2.68 9.38 19.56
N ALA A 92 -2.97 8.86 20.76
CA ALA A 92 -2.68 7.49 21.22
C ALA A 92 -3.19 6.35 20.31
N ASP A 93 -4.25 6.58 19.55
CA ASP A 93 -4.84 5.59 18.66
C ASP A 93 -4.47 5.79 17.18
N GLN A 94 -3.67 6.81 16.87
CA GLN A 94 -3.26 7.07 15.49
C GLN A 94 -2.13 6.14 15.07
N VAL A 95 -2.36 5.49 13.93
CA VAL A 95 -1.40 4.62 13.25
C VAL A 95 -1.38 5.02 11.78
N ARG A 96 -0.17 5.23 11.25
CA ARG A 96 0.10 5.43 9.82
C ARG A 96 1.04 4.35 9.32
N ILE A 97 0.69 3.76 8.19
CA ILE A 97 1.54 2.85 7.42
C ILE A 97 1.97 3.59 6.15
N SER A 98 3.27 3.76 5.96
CA SER A 98 3.85 4.28 4.71
C SER A 98 4.52 3.12 3.97
N ILE A 99 4.19 2.94 2.69
CA ILE A 99 4.78 1.93 1.79
C ILE A 99 5.33 2.66 0.58
N GLN A 100 6.59 2.41 0.21
CA GLN A 100 7.19 2.88 -1.03
C GLN A 100 7.50 1.70 -1.94
N LEU A 101 7.02 1.79 -3.18
CA LEU A 101 7.27 0.82 -4.24
C LEU A 101 8.10 1.47 -5.34
N ILE A 102 9.11 0.75 -5.82
CA ILE A 102 9.86 1.12 -7.03
C ILE A 102 9.26 0.38 -8.22
N GLY A 103 8.90 1.14 -9.25
CA GLY A 103 8.45 0.60 -10.53
C GLY A 103 9.58 -0.07 -11.33
N GLN A 104 9.28 -0.38 -12.58
CA GLN A 104 10.26 -0.96 -13.51
C GLN A 104 11.24 0.09 -14.00
N GLU A 105 12.40 -0.34 -14.50
CA GLU A 105 13.36 0.55 -15.15
C GLU A 105 12.70 1.31 -16.33
N GLY A 106 13.08 2.57 -16.51
CA GLY A 106 12.58 3.43 -17.57
C GLY A 106 11.21 4.05 -17.27
N THR A 107 10.63 3.82 -16.09
CA THR A 107 9.37 4.43 -15.67
C THR A 107 9.59 5.75 -14.91
N ASP A 108 8.53 6.54 -14.79
CA ASP A 108 8.54 7.88 -14.16
C ASP A 108 7.26 8.17 -13.35
N ASP A 109 7.13 9.39 -12.85
CA ASP A 109 5.99 9.88 -12.04
C ASP A 109 4.67 9.96 -12.83
N LYS A 110 4.72 9.85 -14.16
CA LYS A 110 3.55 9.88 -15.06
C LYS A 110 3.12 8.49 -15.51
N THR A 111 4.01 7.50 -15.40
CA THR A 111 3.76 6.12 -15.82
C THR A 111 2.60 5.46 -15.03
N GLY A 112 2.36 5.94 -13.81
CA GLY A 112 1.35 5.40 -12.91
C GLY A 112 1.78 4.09 -12.24
N LEU A 113 1.08 3.73 -11.16
CA LEU A 113 1.28 2.45 -10.50
C LEU A 113 0.74 1.32 -11.38
N LYS A 114 1.51 0.23 -11.51
CA LYS A 114 1.07 -0.98 -12.22
C LYS A 114 0.69 -2.06 -11.22
N THR A 115 -0.31 -2.86 -11.61
CA THR A 115 -0.61 -4.13 -10.93
C THR A 115 0.58 -5.07 -11.01
N GLY A 116 0.69 -5.98 -10.03
CA GLY A 116 1.79 -6.93 -9.93
C GLY A 116 2.31 -7.09 -8.51
N THR A 117 3.29 -7.96 -8.36
CA THR A 117 3.96 -8.24 -7.09
C THR A 117 5.27 -7.47 -6.98
N TYR A 118 5.44 -6.80 -5.85
CA TYR A 118 6.63 -6.06 -5.46
C TYR A 118 7.22 -6.78 -4.24
N PRO A 119 8.25 -7.64 -4.42
CA PRO A 119 8.88 -8.33 -3.30
C PRO A 119 9.76 -7.39 -2.47
N ALA A 120 10.00 -7.76 -1.22
CA ALA A 120 10.98 -7.10 -0.35
C ALA A 120 12.42 -7.30 -0.87
N LYS A 121 12.70 -8.49 -1.44
CA LYS A 121 14.01 -8.87 -1.95
C LYS A 121 14.03 -8.85 -3.46
N ALA A 122 14.54 -7.76 -4.02
CA ALA A 122 14.86 -7.60 -5.43
C ALA A 122 16.00 -6.58 -5.58
N ASP A 123 16.76 -6.69 -6.66
CA ASP A 123 17.97 -5.88 -6.86
C ASP A 123 17.67 -4.38 -6.86
N LYS A 124 16.95 -3.87 -7.86
CA LYS A 124 16.75 -2.42 -8.05
C LYS A 124 15.32 -2.00 -8.31
N PHE A 125 14.63 -2.70 -9.21
CA PHE A 125 13.35 -2.30 -9.75
C PHE A 125 12.25 -3.29 -9.36
N GLY A 126 10.99 -2.85 -9.47
CA GLY A 126 9.82 -3.70 -9.22
C GLY A 126 9.77 -4.23 -7.80
N LYS A 127 10.09 -3.42 -6.79
CA LYS A 127 10.31 -3.87 -5.42
C LYS A 127 9.73 -2.95 -4.36
N ILE A 128 9.67 -3.43 -3.13
CA ILE A 128 9.47 -2.58 -1.95
C ILE A 128 10.78 -1.85 -1.68
N ASP A 129 10.73 -0.54 -1.50
CA ASP A 129 11.89 0.29 -1.13
C ASP A 129 11.90 0.62 0.36
N TYR A 130 10.72 0.88 0.91
CA TYR A 130 10.54 1.38 2.26
C TYR A 130 9.17 0.99 2.80
N VAL A 131 9.13 0.58 4.06
CA VAL A 131 7.90 0.43 4.84
C VAL A 131 8.13 0.98 6.25
N ASN A 132 7.19 1.78 6.73
CA ASN A 132 7.21 2.33 8.08
C ASN A 132 5.83 2.28 8.72
N VAL A 133 5.81 1.94 10.00
CA VAL A 133 4.63 2.07 10.85
C VAL A 133 4.92 3.16 11.88
N ALA A 134 4.25 4.30 11.74
CA ALA A 134 4.25 5.36 12.73
C ALA A 134 3.02 5.20 13.64
N TYR A 135 3.22 5.30 14.95
CA TYR A 135 2.14 5.26 15.94
C TYR A 135 2.48 6.15 17.13
N PHE A 136 1.46 6.62 17.85
CA PHE A 136 1.70 7.42 19.06
C PHE A 136 1.92 6.51 20.27
N ALA A 137 2.99 6.75 21.01
CA ALA A 137 3.27 6.07 22.27
C ALA A 137 4.08 6.99 23.17
N ASP A 138 3.87 6.89 24.48
CA ASP A 138 4.65 7.62 25.48
C ASP A 138 4.71 9.14 25.24
N GLY A 139 3.59 9.72 24.79
CA GLY A 139 3.44 11.16 24.55
C GLY A 139 4.09 11.69 23.26
N LYS A 140 4.57 10.82 22.37
CA LYS A 140 5.21 11.21 21.11
C LYS A 140 4.97 10.22 19.96
N GLU A 141 5.30 10.64 18.74
CA GLU A 141 5.38 9.72 17.60
C GLU A 141 6.53 8.72 17.80
N SER A 142 6.22 7.45 17.62
CA SER A 142 7.15 6.35 17.47
C SER A 142 7.13 5.88 16.02
N LYS A 143 8.31 5.68 15.43
CA LYS A 143 8.47 5.16 14.05
C LYS A 143 9.14 3.80 14.09
N ASN A 144 8.51 2.81 13.48
CA ASN A 144 9.10 1.49 13.26
C ASN A 144 9.29 1.31 11.75
N ILE A 145 10.53 1.56 11.31
CA ILE A 145 10.94 1.38 9.91
C ILE A 145 11.36 -0.08 9.74
N PHE A 146 10.85 -0.73 8.70
CA PHE A 146 11.25 -2.09 8.32
C PHE A 146 12.63 -2.04 7.65
N ASP A 147 13.54 -2.90 8.09
CA ASP A 147 14.78 -3.16 7.35
C ASP A 147 14.45 -4.06 6.15
N ILE A 148 14.14 -3.45 5.00
CA ILE A 148 13.68 -4.18 3.81
C ILE A 148 14.70 -5.23 3.32
N ALA A 149 16.01 -5.01 3.54
CA ALA A 149 17.03 -5.98 3.19
C ALA A 149 16.93 -7.28 4.02
N LYS A 150 16.42 -7.19 5.25
CA LYS A 150 16.18 -8.32 6.15
C LYS A 150 14.74 -8.84 6.10
N ALA A 151 13.81 -8.03 5.62
CA ALA A 151 12.41 -8.39 5.52
C ALA A 151 12.16 -9.55 4.54
N ALA A 152 11.11 -10.32 4.80
CA ALA A 152 10.58 -11.34 3.91
C ALA A 152 9.15 -10.98 3.54
N GLY A 153 8.76 -11.30 2.30
CA GLY A 153 7.40 -11.09 1.80
C GLY A 153 7.31 -10.04 0.69
N GLU A 154 6.11 -9.51 0.49
CA GLU A 154 5.76 -8.74 -0.70
C GLU A 154 4.54 -7.81 -0.50
N VAL A 155 4.39 -6.89 -1.46
CA VAL A 155 3.17 -6.13 -1.69
C VAL A 155 2.65 -6.52 -3.07
N ARG A 156 1.41 -6.99 -3.15
CA ARG A 156 0.74 -7.35 -4.40
C ARG A 156 -0.32 -6.31 -4.72
N ILE A 157 -0.11 -5.52 -5.76
CA ILE A 157 -1.11 -4.58 -6.28
C ILE A 157 -2.07 -5.36 -7.18
N THR A 158 -3.32 -5.48 -6.74
CA THR A 158 -4.34 -6.31 -7.40
C THR A 158 -5.20 -5.51 -8.37
N SER A 159 -5.40 -4.21 -8.10
CA SER A 159 -6.18 -3.33 -8.96
C SER A 159 -5.66 -1.89 -8.89
N VAL A 160 -5.71 -1.20 -10.02
CA VAL A 160 -5.45 0.24 -10.14
C VAL A 160 -6.56 0.83 -11.01
N SER A 161 -7.27 1.81 -10.48
CA SER A 161 -8.30 2.57 -11.20
C SER A 161 -7.98 4.08 -11.14
N ALA A 162 -8.85 4.90 -11.72
CA ALA A 162 -8.74 6.36 -11.60
C ALA A 162 -8.98 6.86 -10.16
N GLU A 163 -9.63 6.06 -9.32
CA GLU A 163 -10.11 6.47 -8.00
C GLU A 163 -9.39 5.76 -6.85
N ALA A 164 -8.82 4.59 -7.09
CA ALA A 164 -8.24 3.78 -6.02
C ALA A 164 -7.16 2.81 -6.52
N VAL A 165 -6.33 2.39 -5.57
CA VAL A 165 -5.39 1.29 -5.67
C VAL A 165 -5.75 0.27 -4.61
N SER A 166 -5.93 -0.98 -5.02
CA SER A 166 -6.14 -2.10 -4.10
C SER A 166 -4.96 -3.05 -4.15
N GLY A 167 -4.63 -3.62 -3.00
CA GLY A 167 -3.54 -4.58 -2.89
C GLY A 167 -3.61 -5.42 -1.64
N GLU A 168 -2.66 -6.32 -1.54
CA GLU A 168 -2.36 -7.13 -0.37
C GLU A 168 -0.91 -6.90 0.03
N ILE A 169 -0.65 -6.92 1.33
CA ILE A 169 0.70 -6.90 1.90
C ILE A 169 0.83 -8.14 2.78
N ASP A 170 1.96 -8.82 2.67
CA ASP A 170 2.41 -9.82 3.63
C ASP A 170 3.90 -9.60 3.80
N LEU A 171 4.28 -8.81 4.81
CA LEU A 171 5.65 -8.40 5.04
C LEU A 171 6.00 -8.65 6.50
N THR A 172 7.15 -9.31 6.73
CA THR A 172 7.65 -9.61 8.08
C THR A 172 9.13 -9.27 8.19
N GLU A 173 9.53 -8.64 9.30
CA GLU A 173 10.93 -8.40 9.66
C GLU A 173 11.12 -8.44 11.17
N GLY A 174 11.75 -9.52 11.66
CA GLY A 174 11.90 -9.76 13.10
C GLY A 174 10.54 -9.88 13.78
N ASP A 175 10.27 -8.99 14.74
CA ASP A 175 9.02 -8.88 15.47
C ASP A 175 7.95 -8.01 14.78
N LYS A 176 8.31 -7.36 13.67
CA LYS A 176 7.41 -6.48 12.90
C LYS A 176 6.73 -7.25 11.79
N SER A 177 5.44 -6.99 11.59
CA SER A 177 4.69 -7.57 10.48
C SER A 177 3.54 -6.67 10.04
N ILE A 178 3.25 -6.66 8.73
CA ILE A 178 2.00 -6.11 8.19
C ILE A 178 1.41 -7.16 7.26
N LYS A 179 0.17 -7.58 7.53
CA LYS A 179 -0.49 -8.59 6.72
C LYS A 179 -1.94 -8.24 6.44
N GLY A 180 -2.37 -8.42 5.20
CA GLY A 180 -3.77 -8.34 4.79
C GLY A 180 -4.01 -7.45 3.57
N SER A 181 -5.26 -7.06 3.34
CA SER A 181 -5.70 -6.30 2.17
C SER A 181 -5.87 -4.82 2.48
N PHE A 182 -5.65 -3.98 1.47
CA PHE A 182 -5.89 -2.54 1.54
C PHE A 182 -6.51 -2.00 0.26
N THR A 183 -7.25 -0.91 0.39
CA THR A 183 -7.74 -0.08 -0.73
C THR A 183 -7.44 1.39 -0.42
N ALA A 184 -6.44 1.96 -1.09
CA ALA A 184 -6.06 3.36 -0.98
C ALA A 184 -6.78 4.20 -2.05
N LYS A 185 -7.54 5.21 -1.62
CA LYS A 185 -8.13 6.21 -2.51
C LYS A 185 -7.05 7.12 -3.09
N LEU A 186 -7.16 7.39 -4.39
CA LEU A 186 -6.39 8.41 -5.07
C LEU A 186 -7.04 9.78 -4.82
N PRO A 187 -6.24 10.84 -4.59
CA PRO A 187 -6.78 12.18 -4.51
C PRO A 187 -7.49 12.52 -5.82
N VAL A 188 -8.74 12.98 -5.73
CA VAL A 188 -9.46 13.51 -6.89
C VAL A 188 -8.67 14.72 -7.39
N LYS A 189 -8.16 14.64 -8.63
CA LYS A 189 -7.58 15.82 -9.29
C LYS A 189 -8.69 16.86 -9.39
N LYS A 190 -8.61 17.92 -8.58
CA LYS A 190 -9.45 19.10 -8.72
C LYS A 190 -8.93 19.97 -9.85
#